data_AF-A0A9D5SVF8-F1
#
_entry.id   AF-A0A9D5SVF8-F1
#
_cell.length_a   1.000
_cell.length_b   1.000
_cell.length_c   1.000
_cell.angle_alpha   90.00
_cell.angle_beta   90.00
_cell.angle_gamma   90.00
#
_symmetry.space_group_name_H-M   'P 1'
#
loop_
_entity.id
_entity.type
_entity.pdbx_description
1 polymer ?
#
loop_
_entity_poly.entity_id
_entity_poly.type
_entity_poly.pdbx_seq_one_letter_code
_entity_poly.pdbx_strand_id
1 'polypeptide(L)'
;TMLAAYLVNPSASDYSLERLTEQYLGASELRLPPMLAAAQSAIRLRPLCATLAETLEQCGMTPLLRDVELPLACVLADMEHAGFAVDTDGIEQFGKTLEERAAQLEQSIHAEVGYEFNIGSPKQLGEALFGKLQLPGGKKTKTGYSTSADVLDGLRGQHPLIDMILEYRSLTKLVSTYCKGLVKCVQPDGRIHTSFNQTETRTGRISSAEPNMQNIPVRTELGRELRRFFAAKEGCVLIDADYSQIELRVLAHMAHDTTMIDTFNNGADIHRLTAAQVFGIPPEMVTPQMRSNAKAVNFGIIYGISAFSLGKDIGTTTKGAQQYIDGYMATYPAIAAFMSETVSQARKDGYVQTMYGRRRYLPELAASNFNTRSFGERVARNMPIQGTAADIIKIAMVRVWQRLRSEEMESRLILQVHDELIIEAPEAEAEKATAILTEEMEAAAQLAVKLEAEAHSGRTWLEAKG
;
A
#
# COMPACT_ATOMS: atom_id res chain seq x y z
N THR A 1 -2.47 -25.26 -0.84
CA THR A 1 -1.30 -25.45 0.04
C THR A 1 -0.54 -24.15 0.24
N MET A 2 -0.13 -23.44 -0.82
CA MET A 2 0.57 -22.14 -0.73
C MET A 2 -0.13 -21.13 0.19
N LEU A 3 -1.40 -20.81 -0.06
CA LEU A 3 -2.17 -19.87 0.78
C LEU A 3 -2.29 -20.33 2.24
N ALA A 4 -2.51 -21.62 2.47
CA ALA A 4 -2.56 -22.20 3.82
C ALA A 4 -1.22 -22.05 4.55
N ALA A 5 -0.11 -22.36 3.88
CA ALA A 5 1.23 -22.21 4.43
C ALA A 5 1.59 -20.74 4.67
N TYR A 6 1.16 -19.83 3.80
CA TYR A 6 1.31 -18.40 3.98
C TYR A 6 0.58 -17.90 5.24
N LEU A 7 -0.66 -18.35 5.48
CA LEU A 7 -1.37 -18.01 6.72
C LEU A 7 -0.65 -18.55 7.97
N VAL A 8 -0.13 -19.77 7.91
CA VAL A 8 0.62 -20.37 9.04
C VAL A 8 1.93 -19.62 9.30
N ASN A 9 2.67 -19.25 8.25
CA ASN A 9 3.92 -18.51 8.37
C ASN A 9 4.08 -17.49 7.23
N PRO A 10 3.60 -16.25 7.39
CA PRO A 10 3.68 -15.22 6.36
C PRO A 10 5.09 -14.65 6.18
N SER A 11 6.07 -15.08 6.98
CA SER A 11 7.47 -14.64 6.89
C SER A 11 8.38 -15.63 6.17
N ALA A 12 7.84 -16.75 5.66
CA ALA A 12 8.60 -17.67 4.86
C ALA A 12 9.01 -17.03 3.52
N SER A 13 10.20 -17.38 3.05
CA SER A 13 10.75 -16.87 1.79
C SER A 13 10.34 -17.69 0.56
N ASP A 14 9.79 -18.89 0.78
CA ASP A 14 9.43 -19.84 -0.26
C ASP A 14 8.24 -20.71 0.20
N TYR A 15 7.27 -20.86 -0.70
CA TYR A 15 6.07 -21.68 -0.53
C TYR A 15 5.96 -22.78 -1.59
N SER A 16 7.06 -23.13 -2.27
CA SER A 16 7.14 -24.23 -3.22
C SER A 16 6.67 -25.54 -2.59
N LEU A 17 6.07 -26.41 -3.41
CA LEU A 17 5.53 -27.68 -2.93
C LEU A 17 6.65 -28.55 -2.32
N GLU A 18 7.84 -28.50 -2.90
CA GLU A 18 9.04 -29.17 -2.42
C GLU A 18 9.39 -28.72 -1.01
N ARG A 19 9.48 -27.40 -0.80
CA ARG A 19 9.84 -26.82 0.50
C ARG A 19 8.79 -27.11 1.55
N LEU A 20 7.51 -26.96 1.22
CA LEU A 20 6.41 -27.23 2.13
C LEU A 20 6.34 -28.71 2.51
N THR A 21 6.57 -29.61 1.56
CA THR A 21 6.61 -31.05 1.86
C THR A 21 7.75 -31.35 2.83
N GLU A 22 8.96 -30.87 2.55
CA GLU A 22 10.12 -31.06 3.44
C GLU A 22 9.86 -30.52 4.85
N GLN A 23 9.28 -29.31 4.94
CA GLN A 23 9.03 -28.64 6.21
C GLN A 23 7.96 -29.33 7.06
N TYR A 24 6.83 -29.73 6.46
CA TYR A 24 5.66 -30.21 7.22
C TYR A 24 5.51 -31.72 7.27
N LEU A 25 6.08 -32.45 6.31
CA LEU A 25 6.02 -33.93 6.25
C LEU A 25 7.38 -34.59 6.50
N GLY A 26 8.47 -33.80 6.55
CA GLY A 26 9.83 -34.30 6.63
C GLY A 26 10.40 -34.74 5.28
N ALA A 27 11.69 -35.12 5.27
CA ALA A 27 12.34 -35.66 4.08
C ALA A 27 11.73 -37.02 3.73
N SER A 28 10.88 -37.06 2.70
CA SER A 28 10.34 -38.30 2.17
C SER A 28 11.41 -39.03 1.35
N GLU A 29 11.73 -40.28 1.73
CA GLU A 29 12.58 -41.20 0.97
C GLU A 29 11.99 -41.62 -0.39
N LEU A 30 10.71 -41.29 -0.65
CA LEU A 30 10.04 -41.65 -1.88
C LEU A 30 10.60 -40.78 -3.03
N ARG A 31 11.63 -41.28 -3.72
CA ARG A 31 12.14 -40.75 -5.00
C ARG A 31 11.60 -41.61 -6.13
N LEU A 32 10.66 -41.06 -6.89
CA LEU A 32 10.21 -41.70 -8.12
C LEU A 32 11.14 -41.29 -9.28
N PRO A 33 11.24 -42.10 -10.35
CA PRO A 33 11.95 -41.70 -11.56
C PRO A 33 11.44 -40.36 -12.10
N PRO A 34 12.28 -39.54 -12.76
CA PRO A 34 11.90 -38.20 -13.24
C PRO A 34 10.62 -38.17 -14.10
N MET A 35 10.37 -39.24 -14.86
CA MET A 35 9.14 -39.39 -15.67
C MET A 35 7.84 -39.44 -14.83
N LEU A 36 7.94 -39.65 -13.51
CA LEU A 36 6.83 -39.72 -12.55
C LEU A 36 6.85 -38.55 -11.55
N ALA A 37 7.58 -37.46 -11.82
CA ALA A 37 7.65 -36.30 -10.93
C ALA A 37 6.27 -35.74 -10.57
N ALA A 38 5.35 -35.67 -11.54
CA ALA A 38 3.97 -35.22 -11.30
C ALA A 38 3.20 -36.13 -10.33
N ALA A 39 3.38 -37.46 -10.45
CA ALA A 39 2.76 -38.43 -9.55
C ALA A 39 3.33 -38.31 -8.13
N GLN A 40 4.64 -38.08 -8.01
CA GLN A 40 5.31 -37.86 -6.72
C GLN A 40 4.76 -36.61 -6.01
N SER A 41 4.60 -35.51 -6.74
CA SER A 41 3.97 -34.28 -6.23
C SER A 41 2.52 -34.52 -5.82
N ALA A 42 1.74 -35.22 -6.63
CA ALA A 42 0.33 -35.54 -6.34
C ALA A 42 0.15 -36.37 -5.06
N ILE A 43 1.01 -37.38 -4.83
CA ILE A 43 0.97 -38.22 -3.62
C ILE A 43 1.20 -37.38 -2.34
N ARG A 44 2.07 -36.36 -2.43
CA ARG A 44 2.45 -35.50 -1.29
C ARG A 44 1.41 -34.43 -0.95
N LEU A 45 0.56 -34.05 -1.91
CA LEU A 45 -0.44 -32.99 -1.70
C LEU A 45 -1.46 -33.33 -0.62
N ARG A 46 -2.01 -34.55 -0.61
CA ARG A 46 -3.07 -34.90 0.34
C ARG A 46 -2.60 -34.88 1.80
N PRO A 47 -1.48 -35.53 2.17
CA PRO A 47 -0.94 -35.41 3.52
C PRO A 47 -0.58 -33.97 3.89
N LEU A 48 0.04 -33.21 2.98
CA LEU A 48 0.40 -31.81 3.22
C LEU A 48 -0.84 -30.94 3.50
N CYS A 49 -1.90 -31.11 2.71
CA CYS A 49 -3.17 -30.42 2.92
C CYS A 49 -3.76 -30.76 4.30
N ALA A 50 -3.72 -32.03 4.72
CA ALA A 50 -4.22 -32.44 6.02
C ALA A 50 -3.44 -31.79 7.17
N THR A 51 -2.10 -31.83 7.12
CA THR A 51 -1.24 -31.20 8.14
C THR A 51 -1.44 -29.69 8.22
N LEU A 52 -1.53 -29.01 7.06
CA LEU A 52 -1.78 -27.56 7.03
C LEU A 52 -3.19 -27.21 7.53
N ALA A 53 -4.20 -28.02 7.20
CA ALA A 53 -5.57 -27.82 7.68
C ALA A 53 -5.66 -27.95 9.21
N GLU A 54 -5.04 -28.99 9.77
CA GLU A 54 -4.97 -29.17 11.23
C GLU A 54 -4.26 -27.99 11.91
N THR A 55 -3.14 -27.53 11.33
CA THR A 55 -2.40 -26.37 11.86
C THR A 55 -3.24 -25.10 11.83
N LEU A 56 -4.00 -24.88 10.76
CA LEU A 56 -4.90 -23.73 10.64
C LEU A 56 -6.05 -23.80 11.62
N GLU A 57 -6.60 -24.99 11.86
CA GLU A 57 -7.67 -25.22 12.84
C GLU A 57 -7.17 -24.91 14.26
N GLN A 58 -5.99 -25.41 14.64
CA GLN A 58 -5.35 -25.11 15.92
C GLN A 58 -5.08 -23.61 16.11
N CYS A 59 -4.82 -22.88 15.02
CA CYS A 59 -4.60 -21.44 15.07
C CYS A 59 -5.87 -20.59 14.86
N GLY A 60 -7.04 -21.21 14.62
CA GLY A 60 -8.29 -20.52 14.35
C GLY A 60 -8.35 -19.79 13.00
N MET A 61 -7.46 -20.09 12.06
CA MET A 61 -7.36 -19.40 10.75
C MET A 61 -8.10 -20.13 9.62
N THR A 62 -8.80 -21.24 9.91
CA THR A 62 -9.60 -21.97 8.91
C THR A 62 -10.67 -21.10 8.23
N PRO A 63 -11.45 -20.26 8.94
CA PRO A 63 -12.41 -19.37 8.29
C PRO A 63 -11.74 -18.36 7.36
N LEU A 64 -10.59 -17.81 7.76
CA LEU A 64 -9.84 -16.86 6.94
C LEU A 64 -9.36 -17.49 5.62
N LEU A 65 -8.88 -18.74 5.66
CA LEU A 65 -8.52 -19.46 4.43
C LEU A 65 -9.76 -19.70 3.55
N ARG A 66 -10.83 -20.25 4.14
CA ARG A 66 -12.00 -20.74 3.41
C ARG A 66 -12.86 -19.61 2.85
N ASP A 67 -13.08 -18.57 3.62
CA ASP A 67 -14.07 -17.53 3.34
C ASP A 67 -13.43 -16.29 2.69
N VAL A 68 -12.11 -16.12 2.80
CA VAL A 68 -11.39 -14.96 2.26
C VAL A 68 -10.32 -15.37 1.26
N GLU A 69 -9.25 -16.06 1.67
CA GLU A 69 -8.08 -16.25 0.80
C GLU A 69 -8.34 -17.16 -0.42
N LEU A 70 -9.10 -18.25 -0.26
CA LEU A 70 -9.44 -19.15 -1.37
C LEU A 70 -10.40 -18.51 -2.38
N PRO A 71 -11.54 -17.89 -1.97
CA PRO A 71 -12.40 -17.17 -2.90
C PRO A 71 -11.67 -16.03 -3.59
N LEU A 72 -10.83 -15.29 -2.86
CA LEU A 72 -10.04 -14.19 -3.41
C LEU A 72 -9.11 -14.65 -4.53
N ALA A 73 -8.53 -15.86 -4.46
CA ALA A 73 -7.70 -16.37 -5.55
C ALA A 73 -8.47 -16.47 -6.88
N CYS A 74 -9.76 -16.79 -6.82
CA CYS A 74 -10.63 -16.78 -8.00
C CYS A 74 -10.91 -15.36 -8.50
N VAL A 75 -11.15 -14.41 -7.57
CA VAL A 75 -11.35 -13.00 -7.92
C VAL A 75 -10.12 -12.44 -8.63
N LEU A 76 -8.94 -12.69 -8.06
CA LEU A 76 -7.67 -12.23 -8.63
C LEU A 76 -7.44 -12.84 -10.00
N ALA A 77 -7.64 -14.14 -10.19
CA ALA A 77 -7.51 -14.77 -11.50
C ALA A 77 -8.45 -14.15 -12.56
N ASP A 78 -9.68 -13.78 -12.19
CA ASP A 78 -10.64 -13.11 -13.07
C ASP A 78 -10.18 -11.68 -13.42
N MET A 79 -9.65 -10.94 -12.43
CA MET A 79 -9.07 -9.61 -12.63
C MET A 79 -7.83 -9.64 -13.54
N GLU A 80 -6.92 -10.58 -13.30
CA GLU A 80 -5.72 -10.79 -14.13
C GLU A 80 -6.12 -11.12 -15.57
N HIS A 81 -7.14 -11.96 -15.75
CA HIS A 81 -7.64 -12.31 -17.08
C HIS A 81 -8.32 -11.13 -17.78
N ALA A 82 -9.10 -10.33 -17.04
CA ALA A 82 -9.76 -9.15 -17.58
C ALA A 82 -8.76 -8.08 -17.99
N GLY A 83 -7.75 -7.78 -17.16
CA GLY A 83 -6.76 -6.73 -17.41
C GLY A 83 -7.35 -5.31 -17.43
N PHE A 84 -6.49 -4.32 -17.64
CA PHE A 84 -6.86 -2.90 -17.68
C PHE A 84 -6.53 -2.29 -19.05
N ALA A 85 -7.53 -1.76 -19.77
CA ALA A 85 -7.31 -1.10 -21.06
C ALA A 85 -6.54 0.22 -20.93
N VAL A 86 -5.59 0.44 -21.85
CA VAL A 86 -4.74 1.63 -21.84
C VAL A 86 -4.60 2.27 -23.21
N ASP A 87 -4.56 3.61 -23.23
CA ASP A 87 -4.25 4.40 -24.41
C ASP A 87 -2.73 4.43 -24.62
N THR A 88 -2.24 3.46 -25.40
CA THR A 88 -0.80 3.27 -25.65
C THR A 88 -0.20 4.47 -26.38
N ASP A 89 -0.88 4.99 -27.39
CA ASP A 89 -0.42 6.14 -28.18
C ASP A 89 -0.34 7.40 -27.30
N GLY A 90 -1.34 7.61 -26.45
CA GLY A 90 -1.35 8.68 -25.45
C GLY A 90 -0.19 8.59 -24.48
N ILE A 91 0.11 7.41 -23.94
CA ILE A 91 1.27 7.19 -23.04
C ILE A 91 2.58 7.48 -23.75
N GLU A 92 2.74 7.05 -25.01
CA GLU A 92 3.96 7.33 -25.78
C GLU A 92 4.15 8.83 -26.04
N GLN A 93 3.08 9.54 -26.42
CA GLN A 93 3.15 10.97 -26.68
C GLN A 93 3.39 11.79 -25.40
N PHE A 94 2.78 11.38 -24.29
CA PHE A 94 3.06 11.93 -22.98
C PHE A 94 4.53 11.71 -22.60
N GLY A 95 5.04 10.49 -22.80
CA GLY A 95 6.45 10.15 -22.58
C GLY A 95 7.41 11.06 -23.34
N LYS A 96 7.17 11.32 -24.63
CA LYS A 96 7.99 12.23 -25.45
C LYS A 96 8.02 13.66 -24.88
N THR A 97 6.87 14.16 -24.45
CA THR A 97 6.76 15.50 -23.84
C THR A 97 7.59 15.60 -22.55
N LEU A 98 7.55 14.56 -21.71
CA LEU A 98 8.36 14.50 -20.50
C LEU A 98 9.86 14.37 -20.79
N GLU A 99 10.23 13.64 -21.84
CA GLU A 99 11.63 13.51 -22.30
C GLU A 99 12.21 14.84 -22.77
N GLU A 100 11.45 15.60 -23.56
CA GLU A 100 11.86 16.94 -24.02
C GLU A 100 12.12 17.88 -22.83
N ARG A 101 11.21 17.90 -21.85
CA ARG A 101 11.37 18.69 -20.62
C ARG A 101 12.57 18.22 -19.78
N ALA A 102 12.77 16.90 -19.66
CA ALA A 102 13.92 16.35 -18.95
C ALA A 102 15.25 16.74 -19.63
N ALA A 103 15.30 16.74 -20.96
CA ALA A 103 16.48 17.16 -21.72
C ALA A 103 16.79 18.65 -21.54
N GLN A 104 15.77 19.52 -21.49
CA GLN A 104 15.94 20.95 -21.20
C GLN A 104 16.47 21.19 -19.78
N LEU A 105 15.95 20.44 -18.79
CA LEU A 105 16.46 20.50 -17.41
C LEU A 105 17.90 19.99 -17.32
N GLU A 106 18.23 18.92 -18.04
CA GLU A 106 19.60 18.40 -18.08
C GLU A 106 20.59 19.45 -18.59
N GLN A 107 20.28 20.10 -19.71
CA GLN A 107 21.09 21.20 -20.25
C GLN A 107 21.22 22.37 -19.25
N SER A 108 20.13 22.74 -18.59
CA SER A 108 20.14 23.81 -17.57
C SER A 108 21.00 23.43 -16.36
N ILE A 109 20.91 22.18 -15.89
CA ILE A 109 21.73 21.67 -14.78
C ILE A 109 23.21 21.64 -15.18
N HIS A 110 23.55 21.20 -16.39
CA HIS A 110 24.94 21.20 -16.87
C HIS A 110 25.50 22.62 -16.99
N ALA A 111 24.70 23.59 -17.45
CA ALA A 111 25.10 24.99 -17.53
C ALA A 111 25.37 25.60 -16.14
N GLU A 112 24.50 25.34 -15.17
CA GLU A 112 24.67 25.81 -13.77
C GLU A 112 25.89 25.20 -13.08
N VAL A 113 26.15 23.91 -13.33
CA VAL A 113 27.30 23.20 -12.76
C VAL A 113 28.60 23.52 -13.52
N GLY A 114 28.51 23.90 -14.78
CA GLY A 114 29.63 24.28 -15.66
C GLY A 114 30.31 23.11 -16.38
N TYR A 115 29.75 21.90 -16.33
CA TYR A 115 30.22 20.72 -17.09
C TYR A 115 29.14 19.64 -17.23
N GLU A 116 29.31 18.77 -18.21
CA GLU A 116 28.41 17.65 -18.47
C GLU A 116 28.72 16.43 -17.58
N PHE A 117 27.68 15.83 -17.03
CA PHE A 117 27.76 14.59 -16.27
C PHE A 117 26.41 13.86 -16.26
N ASN A 118 26.42 12.58 -15.91
CA ASN A 118 25.20 11.80 -15.77
C ASN A 118 24.47 12.15 -14.46
N ILE A 119 23.41 12.95 -14.56
CA ILE A 119 22.55 13.38 -13.45
C ILE A 119 21.85 12.18 -12.78
N GLY A 120 21.58 11.13 -13.55
CA GLY A 120 21.03 9.86 -13.05
C GLY A 120 22.00 9.04 -12.22
N SER A 121 23.31 9.34 -12.26
CA SER A 121 24.32 8.66 -11.45
C SER A 121 24.46 9.33 -10.07
N PRO A 122 24.07 8.67 -8.96
CA PRO A 122 24.17 9.26 -7.63
C PRO A 122 25.60 9.70 -7.26
N LYS A 123 26.59 8.99 -7.77
CA LYS A 123 28.02 9.28 -7.55
C LYS A 123 28.45 10.56 -8.26
N GLN A 124 28.13 10.69 -9.55
CA GLN A 124 28.51 11.89 -10.31
C GLN A 124 27.75 13.12 -9.84
N LEU A 125 26.45 12.98 -9.56
CA LEU A 125 25.65 14.05 -8.99
C LEU A 125 26.15 14.47 -7.59
N GLY A 126 26.51 13.50 -6.76
CA GLY A 126 27.07 13.79 -5.43
C GLY A 126 28.38 14.58 -5.50
N GLU A 127 29.26 14.24 -6.46
CA GLU A 127 30.50 14.97 -6.69
C GLU A 127 30.24 16.39 -7.23
N ALA A 128 29.27 16.55 -8.13
CA ALA A 128 28.85 17.85 -8.65
C ALA A 128 28.35 18.77 -7.52
N LEU A 129 27.42 18.28 -6.68
CA LEU A 129 26.79 19.07 -5.63
C LEU A 129 27.73 19.38 -4.46
N PHE A 130 28.45 18.38 -3.95
CA PHE A 130 29.19 18.50 -2.69
C PHE A 130 30.70 18.63 -2.87
N GLY A 131 31.24 18.16 -4.00
CA GLY A 131 32.66 18.31 -4.34
C GLY A 131 32.92 19.64 -5.04
N LYS A 132 32.22 19.89 -6.16
CA LYS A 132 32.43 21.07 -7.01
C LYS A 132 31.69 22.31 -6.52
N LEU A 133 30.37 22.23 -6.37
CA LEU A 133 29.54 23.34 -5.88
C LEU A 133 29.66 23.57 -4.37
N GLN A 134 30.28 22.62 -3.64
CA GLN A 134 30.52 22.70 -2.20
C GLN A 134 29.26 23.01 -1.37
N LEU A 135 28.10 22.54 -1.81
CA LEU A 135 26.87 22.68 -1.04
C LEU A 135 27.04 22.00 0.34
N PRO A 136 26.45 22.54 1.42
CA PRO A 136 26.52 21.92 2.73
C PRO A 136 25.65 20.65 2.77
N GLY A 137 25.75 19.85 3.83
CA GLY A 137 24.85 18.70 4.05
C GLY A 137 25.20 17.39 3.32
N GLY A 138 26.34 17.33 2.61
CA GLY A 138 26.82 16.13 1.95
C GLY A 138 27.13 14.98 2.92
N LYS A 139 26.20 14.04 3.08
CA LYS A 139 26.42 12.83 3.90
C LYS A 139 27.21 11.79 3.10
N LYS A 140 28.46 11.52 3.50
CA LYS A 140 29.27 10.45 2.90
C LYS A 140 28.74 9.07 3.30
N THR A 141 28.62 8.21 2.31
CA THR A 141 28.31 6.78 2.43
C THR A 141 29.50 5.97 1.91
N LYS A 142 29.43 4.63 1.99
CA LYS A 142 30.50 3.76 1.48
C LYS A 142 30.79 3.97 -0.02
N THR A 143 29.84 4.48 -0.79
CA THR A 143 29.93 4.61 -2.27
C THR A 143 30.04 6.05 -2.77
N GLY A 144 30.03 7.05 -1.88
CA GLY A 144 30.07 8.48 -2.22
C GLY A 144 29.08 9.31 -1.41
N TYR A 145 28.79 10.53 -1.85
CA TYR A 145 27.79 11.38 -1.22
C TYR A 145 26.37 10.84 -1.47
N SER A 146 25.53 10.83 -0.44
CA SER A 146 24.10 10.54 -0.59
C SER A 146 23.42 11.66 -1.38
N THR A 147 22.67 11.29 -2.41
CA THR A 147 21.78 12.20 -3.14
C THR A 147 20.34 11.71 -3.05
N SER A 148 19.90 11.16 -1.91
CA SER A 148 18.50 10.75 -1.73
C SER A 148 17.55 11.96 -1.81
N ALA A 149 16.27 11.72 -2.08
CA ALA A 149 15.24 12.77 -2.06
C ALA A 149 15.32 13.59 -0.76
N ASP A 150 15.35 12.93 0.41
CA ASP A 150 15.50 13.60 1.72
C ASP A 150 16.72 14.52 1.84
N VAL A 151 17.86 14.14 1.22
CA VAL A 151 19.07 14.97 1.27
C VAL A 151 18.87 16.17 0.36
N LEU A 152 18.36 15.98 -0.85
CA LEU A 152 18.09 17.06 -1.80
C LEU A 152 17.00 18.01 -1.31
N ASP A 153 15.92 17.50 -0.71
CA ASP A 153 14.85 18.31 -0.13
C ASP A 153 15.38 19.21 1.01
N GLY A 154 16.32 18.70 1.82
CA GLY A 154 17.01 19.51 2.83
C GLY A 154 17.92 20.63 2.27
N LEU A 155 18.22 20.59 0.96
CA LEU A 155 19.00 21.61 0.25
C LEU A 155 18.13 22.60 -0.53
N ARG A 156 16.81 22.42 -0.54
CA ARG A 156 15.91 23.39 -1.19
C ARG A 156 16.10 24.78 -0.61
N GLY A 157 16.02 25.79 -1.48
CA GLY A 157 16.29 27.19 -1.12
C GLY A 157 17.76 27.55 -0.96
N GLN A 158 18.69 26.58 -0.95
CA GLN A 158 20.13 26.87 -0.93
C GLN A 158 20.71 27.12 -2.32
N HIS A 159 20.15 26.46 -3.35
CA HIS A 159 20.58 26.66 -4.74
C HIS A 159 19.46 26.29 -5.73
N PRO A 160 19.18 27.10 -6.77
CA PRO A 160 18.12 26.82 -7.77
C PRO A 160 18.23 25.44 -8.45
N LEU A 161 19.45 24.97 -8.69
CA LEU A 161 19.69 23.63 -9.28
C LEU A 161 19.04 22.47 -8.51
N ILE A 162 18.80 22.61 -7.21
CA ILE A 162 18.22 21.51 -6.41
C ILE A 162 16.79 21.18 -6.88
N ASP A 163 15.97 22.20 -7.13
CA ASP A 163 14.61 21.99 -7.64
C ASP A 163 14.64 21.41 -9.05
N MET A 164 15.56 21.88 -9.91
CA MET A 164 15.76 21.32 -11.25
C MET A 164 16.13 19.84 -11.23
N ILE A 165 17.03 19.42 -10.33
CA ILE A 165 17.43 18.01 -10.18
C ILE A 165 16.27 17.14 -9.70
N LEU A 166 15.50 17.63 -8.72
CA LEU A 166 14.35 16.91 -8.17
C LEU A 166 13.29 16.71 -9.24
N GLU A 167 13.03 17.74 -10.04
CA GLU A 167 12.13 17.67 -11.18
C GLU A 167 12.65 16.71 -12.26
N TYR A 168 13.91 16.84 -12.68
CA TYR A 168 14.55 15.95 -13.65
C TYR A 168 14.42 14.47 -13.25
N ARG A 169 14.66 14.14 -11.98
CA ARG A 169 14.51 12.78 -11.45
C ARG A 169 13.07 12.30 -11.44
N SER A 170 12.13 13.19 -11.15
CA SER A 170 10.71 12.87 -11.22
C SER A 170 10.31 12.54 -12.66
N LEU A 171 10.68 13.38 -13.63
CA LEU A 171 10.38 13.19 -15.05
C LEU A 171 11.03 11.92 -15.62
N THR A 172 12.33 11.74 -15.40
CA THR A 172 13.04 10.54 -15.90
C THR A 172 12.52 9.24 -15.30
N LYS A 173 12.05 9.25 -14.04
CA LYS A 173 11.35 8.11 -13.44
C LYS A 173 9.98 7.90 -14.09
N LEU A 174 9.20 8.96 -14.30
CA LEU A 174 7.90 8.90 -15.00
C LEU A 174 8.03 8.30 -16.40
N VAL A 175 9.03 8.73 -17.16
CA VAL A 175 9.33 8.21 -18.50
C VAL A 175 9.76 6.74 -18.45
N SER A 176 10.79 6.43 -17.66
CA SER A 176 11.43 5.10 -17.70
C SER A 176 10.59 4.00 -17.06
N THR A 177 10.06 4.25 -15.87
CA THR A 177 9.31 3.25 -15.10
C THR A 177 7.88 3.12 -15.60
N TYR A 178 7.24 4.24 -15.94
CA TYR A 178 5.81 4.24 -16.23
C TYR A 178 5.53 4.35 -17.72
N CYS A 179 5.97 5.39 -18.43
CA CYS A 179 5.60 5.54 -19.84
C CYS A 179 6.17 4.38 -20.69
N LYS A 180 7.50 4.23 -20.71
CA LYS A 180 8.16 3.15 -21.45
C LYS A 180 7.96 1.77 -20.82
N GLY A 181 7.84 1.71 -19.50
CA GLY A 181 7.65 0.46 -18.77
C GLY A 181 6.26 -0.15 -19.01
N LEU A 182 5.20 0.65 -18.89
CA LEU A 182 3.82 0.20 -19.07
C LEU A 182 3.52 -0.16 -20.52
N VAL A 183 3.97 0.63 -21.49
CA VAL A 183 3.79 0.34 -22.93
C VAL A 183 4.32 -1.05 -23.29
N LYS A 184 5.46 -1.46 -22.71
CA LYS A 184 6.02 -2.80 -22.92
C LYS A 184 5.21 -3.94 -22.29
N CYS A 185 4.34 -3.63 -21.34
CA CYS A 185 3.49 -4.59 -20.67
C CYS A 185 2.10 -4.73 -21.31
N VAL A 186 1.77 -3.89 -22.31
CA VAL A 186 0.50 -3.98 -23.04
C VAL A 186 0.49 -5.24 -23.90
N GLN A 187 -0.55 -6.05 -23.73
CA GLN A 187 -0.76 -7.28 -24.49
C GLN A 187 -1.50 -7.00 -25.81
N PRO A 188 -1.58 -7.97 -26.74
CA PRO A 188 -2.22 -7.76 -28.06
C PRO A 188 -3.70 -7.34 -28.03
N ASP A 189 -4.38 -7.50 -26.90
CA ASP A 189 -5.76 -7.06 -26.69
C ASP A 189 -5.85 -5.58 -26.24
N GLY A 190 -4.72 -4.88 -26.14
CA GLY A 190 -4.64 -3.48 -25.72
C GLY A 190 -4.75 -3.29 -24.20
N ARG A 191 -4.60 -4.36 -23.40
CA ARG A 191 -4.75 -4.32 -21.95
C ARG A 191 -3.44 -4.67 -21.24
N ILE A 192 -3.29 -4.16 -20.02
CA ILE A 192 -2.24 -4.55 -19.09
C ILE A 192 -2.81 -5.60 -18.14
N HIS A 193 -2.17 -6.77 -18.10
CA HIS A 193 -2.52 -7.88 -17.21
C HIS A 193 -1.45 -7.98 -16.12
N THR A 194 -1.65 -7.25 -15.02
CA THR A 194 -0.77 -7.36 -13.84
C THR A 194 -0.98 -8.70 -13.15
N SER A 195 0.05 -9.22 -12.47
CA SER A 195 -0.07 -10.36 -11.57
C SER A 195 -0.25 -9.90 -10.13
N PHE A 196 -1.27 -10.42 -9.44
CA PHE A 196 -1.54 -10.13 -8.04
C PHE A 196 -0.99 -11.23 -7.13
N ASN A 197 -0.17 -10.86 -6.14
CA ASN A 197 0.40 -11.81 -5.19
C ASN A 197 -0.29 -11.71 -3.83
N GLN A 198 -0.96 -12.80 -3.40
CA GLN A 198 -1.55 -12.90 -2.06
C GLN A 198 -0.53 -13.19 -0.95
N THR A 199 0.63 -13.74 -1.30
CA THR A 199 1.58 -14.34 -0.33
C THR A 199 2.90 -13.58 -0.20
N GLU A 200 2.98 -12.35 -0.70
CA GLU A 200 4.22 -11.56 -0.68
C GLU A 200 4.34 -10.71 0.59
N THR A 201 3.27 -10.02 0.98
CA THR A 201 3.31 -9.10 2.13
C THR A 201 3.10 -9.85 3.45
N ARG A 202 3.74 -9.41 4.53
CA ARG A 202 3.55 -10.02 5.88
C ARG A 202 2.28 -9.57 6.59
N THR A 203 1.58 -8.58 6.02
CA THR A 203 0.42 -7.94 6.62
C THR A 203 -0.89 -8.44 6.01
N GLY A 204 -0.84 -9.29 4.99
CA GLY A 204 -2.04 -9.77 4.29
C GLY A 204 -2.47 -8.89 3.12
N ARG A 205 -1.79 -7.77 2.84
CA ARG A 205 -2.07 -6.95 1.65
C ARG A 205 -1.71 -7.71 0.38
N ILE A 206 -2.51 -7.51 -0.65
CA ILE A 206 -2.22 -7.95 -2.01
C ILE A 206 -1.13 -7.02 -2.56
N SER A 207 -0.16 -7.56 -3.29
CA SER A 207 0.78 -6.78 -4.10
C SER A 207 0.53 -7.04 -5.58
N SER A 208 1.07 -6.18 -6.44
CA SER A 208 0.97 -6.29 -7.89
C SER A 208 2.36 -6.24 -8.52
N ALA A 209 2.59 -7.08 -9.51
CA ALA A 209 3.85 -7.19 -10.24
C ALA A 209 3.60 -7.27 -11.76
N GLU A 210 4.64 -6.96 -12.53
CA GLU A 210 4.70 -7.17 -13.99
C GLU A 210 3.51 -6.60 -14.81
N PRO A 211 3.18 -5.30 -14.71
CA PRO A 211 3.84 -4.23 -13.94
C PRO A 211 3.18 -4.01 -12.57
N ASN A 212 3.84 -3.29 -11.66
CA ASN A 212 3.25 -2.94 -10.38
C ASN A 212 2.26 -1.77 -10.53
N MET A 213 0.97 -2.12 -10.64
CA MET A 213 -0.15 -1.20 -10.80
C MET A 213 -0.52 -0.46 -9.51
N GLN A 214 -0.07 -0.94 -8.35
CA GLN A 214 -0.26 -0.23 -7.09
C GLN A 214 0.65 0.99 -6.92
N ASN A 215 1.72 1.07 -7.72
CA ASN A 215 2.71 2.14 -7.64
C ASN A 215 2.47 3.27 -8.67
N ILE A 216 1.34 3.27 -9.38
CA ILE A 216 1.01 4.36 -10.31
C ILE A 216 0.93 5.69 -9.54
N PRO A 217 1.71 6.73 -9.91
CA PRO A 217 1.87 7.92 -9.08
C PRO A 217 0.58 8.75 -8.97
N VAL A 218 0.30 9.29 -7.77
CA VAL A 218 -0.88 10.12 -7.51
C VAL A 218 -0.58 11.48 -6.89
N ARG A 219 0.65 11.69 -6.40
CA ARG A 219 0.98 12.85 -5.56
C ARG A 219 1.34 14.09 -6.36
N THR A 220 1.86 13.92 -7.57
CA THR A 220 2.23 15.01 -8.46
C THR A 220 1.20 15.16 -9.57
N GLU A 221 1.03 16.36 -10.09
CA GLU A 221 0.13 16.64 -11.21
C GLU A 221 0.43 15.76 -12.43
N LEU A 222 1.70 15.71 -12.85
CA LEU A 222 2.15 14.83 -13.95
C LEU A 222 1.96 13.34 -13.65
N GLY A 223 2.07 12.95 -12.37
CA GLY A 223 1.82 11.58 -11.94
C GLY A 223 0.34 11.23 -12.07
N ARG A 224 -0.54 12.12 -11.59
CA ARG A 224 -2.00 11.97 -11.73
C ARG A 224 -2.42 11.94 -13.19
N GLU A 225 -1.82 12.79 -14.03
CA GLU A 225 -2.13 12.86 -15.46
C GLU A 225 -1.89 11.53 -16.17
N LEU A 226 -0.94 10.71 -15.72
CA LEU A 226 -0.74 9.36 -16.25
C LEU A 226 -2.00 8.47 -16.13
N ARG A 227 -2.82 8.66 -15.08
CA ARG A 227 -4.08 7.93 -14.90
C ARG A 227 -5.11 8.23 -16.00
N ARG A 228 -4.96 9.32 -16.76
CA ARG A 228 -5.83 9.63 -17.91
C ARG A 228 -5.74 8.55 -18.99
N PHE A 229 -4.57 7.94 -19.16
CA PHE A 229 -4.34 6.95 -20.20
C PHE A 229 -4.79 5.53 -19.82
N PHE A 230 -5.37 5.37 -18.63
CA PHE A 230 -6.07 4.15 -18.23
C PHE A 230 -7.55 4.40 -18.46
N ALA A 231 -8.11 3.78 -19.51
CA ALA A 231 -9.45 4.08 -19.98
C ALA A 231 -10.36 2.84 -19.90
N ALA A 232 -11.65 3.07 -19.73
CA ALA A 232 -12.64 2.02 -19.96
C ALA A 232 -12.63 1.62 -21.44
N LYS A 233 -12.96 0.36 -21.70
CA LYS A 233 -13.34 -0.11 -23.03
C LYS A 233 -14.49 0.75 -23.60
N GLU A 234 -14.52 0.89 -24.92
CA GLU A 234 -15.64 1.54 -25.63
C GLU A 234 -17.00 0.97 -25.19
N GLY A 235 -17.96 1.86 -24.88
CA GLY A 235 -19.27 1.52 -24.34
C GLY A 235 -19.30 1.19 -22.84
N CYS A 236 -18.16 1.28 -22.15
CA CYS A 236 -18.03 1.10 -20.71
C CYS A 236 -17.58 2.38 -20.00
N VAL A 237 -17.73 2.38 -18.68
CA VAL A 237 -17.16 3.35 -17.75
C VAL A 237 -16.36 2.65 -16.67
N LEU A 238 -15.41 3.37 -16.08
CA LEU A 238 -14.74 2.97 -14.86
C LEU A 238 -15.52 3.50 -13.67
N ILE A 239 -15.68 2.67 -12.66
CA ILE A 239 -16.25 3.03 -11.36
C ILE A 239 -15.16 2.80 -10.33
N ASP A 240 -14.69 3.88 -9.73
CA ASP A 240 -13.68 3.87 -8.67
C ASP A 240 -14.38 4.01 -7.32
N ALA A 241 -14.07 3.15 -6.37
CA ALA A 241 -14.48 3.32 -4.98
C ALA A 241 -13.30 3.14 -4.03
N ASP A 242 -13.17 4.05 -3.07
CA ASP A 242 -12.09 4.05 -2.08
C ASP A 242 -12.65 4.10 -0.66
N TYR A 243 -12.05 3.36 0.26
CA TYR A 243 -12.44 3.48 1.66
C TYR A 243 -11.90 4.77 2.27
N SER A 244 -12.81 5.56 2.84
CA SER A 244 -12.45 6.80 3.51
C SER A 244 -11.71 6.53 4.84
N GLN A 245 -10.37 6.54 4.81
CA GLN A 245 -9.47 6.39 5.97
C GLN A 245 -9.69 5.10 6.78
N ILE A 246 -9.79 3.95 6.09
CA ILE A 246 -10.08 2.64 6.71
C ILE A 246 -9.19 2.31 7.91
N GLU A 247 -7.90 2.60 7.87
CA GLU A 247 -6.98 2.27 8.98
C GLU A 247 -7.32 3.04 10.27
N LEU A 248 -7.78 4.28 10.17
CA LEU A 248 -8.21 5.04 11.34
C LEU A 248 -9.56 4.55 11.88
N ARG A 249 -10.49 4.14 11.00
CA ARG A 249 -11.77 3.56 11.42
C ARG A 249 -11.57 2.21 12.12
N VAL A 250 -10.66 1.38 11.60
CA VAL A 250 -10.22 0.14 12.25
C VAL A 250 -9.58 0.42 13.60
N LEU A 251 -8.67 1.40 13.68
CA LEU A 251 -8.04 1.80 14.95
C LEU A 251 -9.10 2.23 15.98
N ALA A 252 -10.03 3.10 15.60
CA ALA A 252 -11.10 3.57 16.47
C ALA A 252 -11.93 2.41 17.05
N HIS A 253 -12.30 1.46 16.18
CA HIS A 253 -13.05 0.28 16.58
C HIS A 253 -12.25 -0.65 17.51
N MET A 254 -11.02 -1.02 17.12
CA MET A 254 -10.19 -1.96 17.89
C MET A 254 -9.76 -1.39 19.24
N ALA A 255 -9.56 -0.07 19.32
CA ALA A 255 -9.24 0.61 20.57
C ALA A 255 -10.48 0.90 21.43
N HIS A 256 -11.69 0.73 20.89
CA HIS A 256 -12.95 1.18 21.51
C HIS A 256 -12.91 2.67 21.91
N ASP A 257 -12.28 3.51 21.09
CA ASP A 257 -12.13 4.94 21.37
C ASP A 257 -13.42 5.69 20.99
N THR A 258 -14.26 6.01 21.98
CA THR A 258 -15.57 6.64 21.75
C THR A 258 -15.45 8.00 21.06
N THR A 259 -14.42 8.80 21.40
CA THR A 259 -14.19 10.11 20.78
C THR A 259 -13.99 9.99 19.27
N MET A 260 -13.12 9.07 18.83
CA MET A 260 -12.86 8.85 17.42
C MET A 260 -14.05 8.16 16.72
N ILE A 261 -14.72 7.23 17.40
CA ILE A 261 -15.93 6.56 16.88
C ILE A 261 -17.02 7.60 16.60
N ASP A 262 -17.34 8.46 17.57
CA ASP A 262 -18.35 9.50 17.44
C ASP A 262 -17.96 10.52 16.37
N THR A 263 -16.68 10.87 16.27
CA THR A 263 -16.16 11.76 15.22
C THR A 263 -16.52 11.25 13.83
N PHE A 264 -16.19 9.98 13.54
CA PHE A 264 -16.49 9.40 12.24
C PHE A 264 -17.98 9.23 12.00
N ASN A 265 -18.74 8.76 13.00
CA ASN A 265 -20.17 8.52 12.84
C ASN A 265 -20.99 9.82 12.66
N ASN A 266 -20.47 10.95 13.14
CA ASN A 266 -21.05 12.28 12.91
C ASN A 266 -20.59 12.94 11.60
N GLY A 267 -19.76 12.27 10.78
CA GLY A 267 -19.24 12.84 9.53
C GLY A 267 -18.27 14.00 9.72
N ALA A 268 -17.64 14.11 10.91
CA ALA A 268 -16.72 15.20 11.19
C ALA A 268 -15.30 14.89 10.68
N ASP A 269 -14.58 15.92 10.26
CA ASP A 269 -13.21 15.79 9.79
C ASP A 269 -12.25 15.46 10.95
N ILE A 270 -11.86 14.19 11.04
CA ILE A 270 -10.99 13.68 12.11
C ILE A 270 -9.67 14.44 12.18
N HIS A 271 -9.08 14.84 11.06
CA HIS A 271 -7.79 15.55 11.06
C HIS A 271 -7.95 16.97 11.59
N ARG A 272 -9.06 17.64 11.24
CA ARG A 272 -9.38 18.97 11.77
C ARG A 272 -9.67 18.90 13.27
N LEU A 273 -10.42 17.91 13.73
CA LEU A 273 -10.70 17.73 15.15
C LEU A 273 -9.45 17.39 15.95
N THR A 274 -8.61 16.46 15.45
CA THR A 274 -7.33 16.16 16.09
C THR A 274 -6.45 17.41 16.17
N ALA A 275 -6.37 18.22 15.09
CA ALA A 275 -5.63 19.48 15.13
C ALA A 275 -6.20 20.42 16.20
N ALA A 276 -7.52 20.66 16.20
CA ALA A 276 -8.20 21.52 17.15
C ALA A 276 -7.87 21.14 18.61
N GLN A 277 -7.93 19.84 18.91
CA GLN A 277 -7.65 19.30 20.24
C GLN A 277 -6.18 19.42 20.62
N VAL A 278 -5.26 19.07 19.71
CA VAL A 278 -3.81 19.16 19.98
C VAL A 278 -3.34 20.60 20.18
N PHE A 279 -3.91 21.56 19.44
CA PHE A 279 -3.57 22.98 19.56
C PHE A 279 -4.41 23.73 20.61
N GLY A 280 -5.44 23.12 21.18
CA GLY A 280 -6.36 23.77 22.13
C GLY A 280 -7.14 24.93 21.51
N ILE A 281 -7.51 24.83 20.23
CA ILE A 281 -8.23 25.87 19.50
C ILE A 281 -9.57 25.32 18.96
N PRO A 282 -10.60 26.18 18.81
CA PRO A 282 -11.81 25.82 18.08
C PRO A 282 -11.54 25.23 16.67
N PRO A 283 -12.27 24.19 16.21
CA PRO A 283 -12.08 23.57 14.89
C PRO A 283 -12.15 24.54 13.71
N GLU A 284 -12.89 25.64 13.85
CA GLU A 284 -13.04 26.68 12.83
C GLU A 284 -11.75 27.47 12.62
N MET A 285 -10.89 27.55 13.64
CA MET A 285 -9.59 28.23 13.57
C MET A 285 -8.46 27.33 13.07
N VAL A 286 -8.74 26.04 12.81
CA VAL A 286 -7.74 25.12 12.26
C VAL A 286 -7.45 25.50 10.81
N THR A 287 -6.19 25.86 10.56
CA THR A 287 -5.69 26.18 9.22
C THR A 287 -5.46 24.90 8.39
N PRO A 288 -5.40 25.00 7.05
CA PRO A 288 -5.07 23.86 6.19
C PRO A 288 -3.73 23.19 6.56
N GLN A 289 -2.72 23.98 6.95
CA GLN A 289 -1.43 23.46 7.40
C GLN A 289 -1.56 22.67 8.71
N MET A 290 -2.32 23.18 9.69
CA MET A 290 -2.57 22.48 10.95
C MET A 290 -3.27 21.14 10.72
N ARG A 291 -4.29 21.13 9.85
CA ARG A 291 -4.98 19.91 9.42
C ARG A 291 -4.02 18.93 8.75
N SER A 292 -3.16 19.40 7.85
CA SER A 292 -2.15 18.55 7.18
C SER A 292 -1.16 17.94 8.17
N ASN A 293 -0.70 18.72 9.15
CA ASN A 293 0.19 18.23 10.21
C ASN A 293 -0.52 17.18 11.07
N ALA A 294 -1.77 17.41 11.47
CA ALA A 294 -2.56 16.41 12.22
C ALA A 294 -2.83 15.15 11.40
N LYS A 295 -3.02 15.25 10.09
CA LYS A 295 -3.09 14.09 9.19
C LYS A 295 -1.80 13.28 9.26
N ALA A 296 -0.63 13.91 9.16
CA ALA A 296 0.66 13.24 9.29
C ALA A 296 0.82 12.57 10.68
N VAL A 297 0.33 13.21 11.74
CA VAL A 297 0.32 12.63 13.10
C VAL A 297 -0.58 11.39 13.18
N ASN A 298 -1.84 11.47 12.72
CA ASN A 298 -2.79 10.35 12.77
C ASN A 298 -2.25 9.10 12.08
N PHE A 299 -1.74 9.28 10.86
CA PHE A 299 -1.13 8.17 10.13
C PHE A 299 0.18 7.74 10.78
N GLY A 300 1.06 8.66 11.16
CA GLY A 300 2.33 8.34 11.80
C GLY A 300 2.16 7.50 13.07
N ILE A 301 1.15 7.81 13.89
CA ILE A 301 0.87 7.10 15.14
C ILE A 301 0.45 5.64 14.88
N ILE A 302 -0.38 5.37 13.87
CA ILE A 302 -0.70 3.99 13.44
C ILE A 302 0.56 3.18 13.14
N TYR A 303 1.61 3.81 12.59
CA TYR A 303 2.90 3.17 12.26
C TYR A 303 3.94 3.25 13.39
N GLY A 304 3.59 3.80 14.56
CA GLY A 304 4.50 3.98 15.67
C GLY A 304 5.67 4.93 15.35
N ILE A 305 5.38 6.02 14.65
CA ILE A 305 6.36 7.05 14.29
C ILE A 305 7.09 7.61 15.52
N SER A 306 8.38 7.87 15.39
CA SER A 306 9.14 8.58 16.44
C SER A 306 8.96 10.09 16.32
N ALA A 307 9.06 10.82 17.43
CA ALA A 307 9.05 12.28 17.41
C ALA A 307 10.10 12.89 16.47
N PHE A 308 11.26 12.23 16.33
CA PHE A 308 12.28 12.67 15.36
C PHE A 308 11.79 12.57 13.90
N SER A 309 11.14 11.47 13.54
CA SER A 309 10.65 11.27 12.17
C SER A 309 9.46 12.17 11.89
N LEU A 310 8.51 12.25 12.83
CA LEU A 310 7.38 13.17 12.76
C LEU A 310 7.84 14.62 12.63
N GLY A 311 8.86 15.03 13.39
CA GLY A 311 9.43 16.37 13.31
C GLY A 311 9.91 16.74 11.91
N LYS A 312 10.48 15.79 11.17
CA LYS A 312 10.84 16.00 9.76
C LYS A 312 9.61 16.14 8.87
N ASP A 313 8.63 15.25 9.05
CA ASP A 313 7.44 15.20 8.20
C ASP A 313 6.60 16.48 8.28
N ILE A 314 6.51 17.09 9.47
CA ILE A 314 5.72 18.32 9.70
C ILE A 314 6.58 19.58 9.82
N GLY A 315 7.89 19.49 9.59
CA GLY A 315 8.81 20.63 9.63
C GLY A 315 8.96 21.29 11.00
N THR A 316 8.97 20.52 12.09
CA THR A 316 9.13 21.03 13.46
C THR A 316 10.31 20.39 14.21
N THR A 317 10.65 20.94 15.37
CA THR A 317 11.68 20.37 16.25
C THR A 317 11.22 19.03 16.83
N THR A 318 12.15 18.13 17.16
CA THR A 318 11.82 16.86 17.86
C THR A 318 10.98 17.09 19.12
N LYS A 319 11.25 18.18 19.86
CA LYS A 319 10.47 18.55 21.05
C LYS A 319 9.05 18.95 20.67
N GLY A 320 8.88 19.76 19.62
CA GLY A 320 7.57 20.13 19.10
C GLY A 320 6.77 18.91 18.65
N ALA A 321 7.40 18.01 17.88
CA ALA A 321 6.77 16.77 17.44
C ALA A 321 6.37 15.85 18.61
N GLN A 322 7.19 15.77 19.67
CA GLN A 322 6.83 15.03 20.87
C GLN A 322 5.58 15.62 21.54
N GLN A 323 5.44 16.95 21.58
CA GLN A 323 4.22 17.59 22.11
C GLN A 323 2.97 17.23 21.30
N TYR A 324 3.07 17.09 19.97
CA TYR A 324 1.94 16.58 19.16
C TYR A 324 1.57 15.14 19.54
N ILE A 325 2.57 14.26 19.69
CA ILE A 325 2.32 12.86 20.06
C ILE A 325 1.68 12.80 21.45
N ASP A 326 2.22 13.54 22.42
CA ASP A 326 1.70 13.55 23.79
C ASP A 326 0.28 14.10 23.85
N GLY A 327 0.00 15.19 23.12
CA GLY A 327 -1.33 15.79 23.00
C GLY A 327 -2.33 14.83 22.35
N TYR A 328 -1.92 14.11 21.30
CA TYR A 328 -2.75 13.08 20.68
C TYR A 328 -3.10 11.96 21.66
N MET A 329 -2.11 11.42 22.39
CA MET A 329 -2.34 10.33 23.36
C MET A 329 -3.21 10.78 24.53
N ALA A 330 -3.12 12.04 24.93
CA ALA A 330 -4.00 12.63 25.95
C ALA A 330 -5.44 12.79 25.43
N THR A 331 -5.60 13.08 24.14
CA THR A 331 -6.90 13.22 23.47
C THR A 331 -7.58 11.87 23.23
N TYR A 332 -6.80 10.85 22.88
CA TYR A 332 -7.26 9.49 22.58
C TYR A 332 -6.63 8.46 23.54
N PRO A 333 -6.99 8.48 24.84
CA PRO A 333 -6.36 7.62 25.84
C PRO A 333 -6.62 6.12 25.59
N ALA A 334 -7.77 5.77 25.00
CA ALA A 334 -8.09 4.39 24.64
C ALA A 334 -7.16 3.86 23.55
N ILE A 335 -6.79 4.70 22.57
CA ILE A 335 -5.78 4.35 21.55
C ILE A 335 -4.41 4.11 22.19
N ALA A 336 -4.00 4.96 23.13
CA ALA A 336 -2.73 4.81 23.84
C ALA A 336 -2.67 3.48 24.62
N ALA A 337 -3.77 3.15 25.34
CA ALA A 337 -3.92 1.90 26.06
C ALA A 337 -3.86 0.70 25.11
N PHE A 338 -4.66 0.70 24.05
CA PHE A 338 -4.69 -0.34 23.02
C PHE A 338 -3.30 -0.62 22.43
N MET A 339 -2.55 0.42 22.06
CA MET A 339 -1.20 0.25 21.50
C MET A 339 -0.21 -0.37 22.49
N SER A 340 -0.29 0.03 23.78
CA SER A 340 0.56 -0.51 24.84
C SER A 340 0.22 -1.98 25.14
N GLU A 341 -1.06 -2.28 25.28
CA GLU A 341 -1.59 -3.62 25.56
C GLU A 341 -1.28 -4.59 24.42
N THR A 342 -1.44 -4.15 23.17
CA THR A 342 -1.11 -4.95 21.99
C THR A 342 0.36 -5.39 22.00
N VAL A 343 1.28 -4.47 22.33
CA VAL A 343 2.71 -4.81 22.43
C VAL A 343 2.98 -5.76 23.61
N SER A 344 2.34 -5.52 24.76
CA SER A 344 2.47 -6.38 25.94
C SER A 344 1.99 -7.81 25.66
N GLN A 345 0.85 -7.94 24.99
CA GLN A 345 0.28 -9.23 24.62
C GLN A 345 1.14 -9.93 23.56
N ALA A 346 1.62 -9.19 22.55
CA ALA A 346 2.52 -9.73 21.53
C ALA A 346 3.82 -10.30 22.10
N ARG A 347 4.35 -9.71 23.19
CA ARG A 347 5.53 -10.23 23.89
C ARG A 347 5.27 -11.57 24.59
N LYS A 348 4.04 -11.81 25.03
CA LYS A 348 3.63 -13.07 25.68
C LYS A 348 3.35 -14.15 24.64
N ASP A 349 2.59 -13.80 23.61
CA ASP A 349 2.09 -14.75 22.62
C ASP A 349 3.12 -15.03 21.51
N GLY A 350 4.05 -14.10 21.29
CA GLY A 350 5.03 -14.16 20.20
C GLY A 350 4.48 -13.73 18.83
N TYR A 351 3.22 -13.28 18.77
CA TYR A 351 2.57 -12.81 17.55
C TYR A 351 1.53 -11.73 17.85
N VAL A 352 1.07 -11.05 16.81
CA VAL A 352 -0.13 -10.21 16.81
C VAL A 352 -1.14 -10.75 15.81
N GLN A 353 -2.42 -10.40 15.97
CA GLN A 353 -3.48 -10.86 15.09
C GLN A 353 -4.46 -9.76 14.66
N THR A 354 -5.10 -9.94 13.50
CA THR A 354 -6.18 -9.07 13.00
C THR A 354 -7.53 -9.44 13.62
N MET A 355 -8.56 -8.63 13.38
CA MET A 355 -9.94 -8.96 13.79
C MET A 355 -10.45 -10.28 13.21
N TYR A 356 -9.92 -10.69 12.05
CA TYR A 356 -10.29 -11.91 11.34
C TYR A 356 -9.32 -13.08 11.60
N GLY A 357 -8.46 -12.95 12.61
CA GLY A 357 -7.60 -14.03 13.10
C GLY A 357 -6.29 -14.21 12.34
N ARG A 358 -5.97 -13.37 11.34
CA ARG A 358 -4.67 -13.43 10.64
C ARG A 358 -3.54 -13.15 11.62
N ARG A 359 -2.58 -14.06 11.74
CA ARG A 359 -1.43 -13.90 12.65
C ARG A 359 -0.19 -13.41 11.93
N ARG A 360 0.60 -12.57 12.62
CA ARG A 360 2.00 -12.27 12.27
C ARG A 360 2.88 -12.52 13.48
N TYR A 361 3.77 -13.52 13.37
CA TYR A 361 4.79 -13.81 14.37
C TYR A 361 5.87 -12.74 14.40
N LEU A 362 6.34 -12.39 15.60
CA LEU A 362 7.25 -11.27 15.85
C LEU A 362 8.46 -11.71 16.69
N PRO A 363 9.37 -12.54 16.13
CA PRO A 363 10.61 -12.92 16.83
C PRO A 363 11.46 -11.70 17.21
N GLU A 364 11.29 -10.56 16.52
CA GLU A 364 11.98 -9.30 16.80
C GLU A 364 11.72 -8.79 18.23
N LEU A 365 10.56 -9.10 18.83
CA LEU A 365 10.22 -8.67 20.18
C LEU A 365 11.11 -9.28 21.27
N ALA A 366 11.67 -10.47 20.99
CA ALA A 366 12.62 -11.18 21.85
C ALA A 366 14.09 -10.80 21.59
N ALA A 367 14.37 -9.96 20.58
CA ALA A 367 15.74 -9.60 20.23
C ALA A 367 16.41 -8.75 21.32
N SER A 368 17.68 -9.07 21.62
CA SER A 368 18.52 -8.27 22.53
C SER A 368 18.85 -6.90 21.95
N ASN A 369 19.04 -6.80 20.63
CA ASN A 369 19.30 -5.56 19.92
C ASN A 369 18.12 -4.58 20.05
N PHE A 370 18.38 -3.38 20.58
CA PHE A 370 17.36 -2.35 20.79
C PHE A 370 16.62 -1.97 19.50
N ASN A 371 17.35 -1.75 18.40
CA ASN A 371 16.73 -1.31 17.14
C ASN A 371 15.82 -2.38 16.55
N THR A 372 16.24 -3.65 16.59
CA THR A 372 15.42 -4.79 16.16
C THR A 372 14.16 -4.91 17.02
N ARG A 373 14.30 -4.81 18.34
CA ARG A 373 13.17 -4.87 19.26
C ARG A 373 12.20 -3.71 19.08
N SER A 374 12.68 -2.48 18.94
CA SER A 374 11.85 -1.30 18.64
C SER A 374 11.15 -1.41 17.28
N PHE A 375 11.77 -2.05 16.30
CA PHE A 375 11.09 -2.39 15.05
C PHE A 375 9.95 -3.38 15.27
N GLY A 376 10.18 -4.46 16.02
CA GLY A 376 9.15 -5.41 16.41
C GLY A 376 7.97 -4.75 17.13
N GLU A 377 8.22 -3.79 18.02
CA GLU A 377 7.15 -3.04 18.70
C GLU A 377 6.33 -2.17 17.76
N ARG A 378 6.96 -1.50 16.79
CA ARG A 378 6.23 -0.72 15.77
C ARG A 378 5.36 -1.63 14.92
N VAL A 379 5.90 -2.77 14.52
CA VAL A 379 5.16 -3.79 13.77
C VAL A 379 3.98 -4.31 14.59
N ALA A 380 4.16 -4.58 15.89
CA ALA A 380 3.10 -5.06 16.76
C ALA A 380 1.92 -4.08 16.85
N ARG A 381 2.18 -2.77 16.92
CA ARG A 381 1.12 -1.75 16.93
C ARG A 381 0.40 -1.64 15.58
N ASN A 382 1.16 -1.68 14.51
CA ASN A 382 0.65 -1.40 13.17
C ASN A 382 -0.06 -2.58 12.51
N MET A 383 0.48 -3.80 12.65
CA MET A 383 0.01 -4.94 11.89
C MET A 383 -1.46 -5.31 12.16
N PRO A 384 -1.99 -5.29 13.40
CA PRO A 384 -3.41 -5.56 13.63
C PRO A 384 -4.33 -4.61 12.86
N ILE A 385 -3.95 -3.33 12.76
CA ILE A 385 -4.73 -2.29 12.08
C ILE A 385 -4.63 -2.48 10.57
N GLN A 386 -3.41 -2.48 10.03
CA GLN A 386 -3.15 -2.60 8.59
C GLN A 386 -3.63 -3.94 8.03
N GLY A 387 -3.43 -5.03 8.78
CA GLY A 387 -3.85 -6.36 8.38
C GLY A 387 -5.36 -6.53 8.43
N THR A 388 -6.03 -5.91 9.42
CA THR A 388 -7.50 -5.89 9.43
C THR A 388 -8.04 -5.12 8.23
N ALA A 389 -7.47 -3.95 7.90
CA ALA A 389 -7.86 -3.22 6.68
C ALA A 389 -7.64 -4.07 5.41
N ALA A 390 -6.55 -4.85 5.35
CA ALA A 390 -6.30 -5.79 4.28
C ALA A 390 -7.31 -6.95 4.24
N ASP A 391 -7.76 -7.44 5.39
CA ASP A 391 -8.80 -8.47 5.44
C ASP A 391 -10.15 -7.91 4.96
N ILE A 392 -10.50 -6.68 5.37
CA ILE A 392 -11.76 -6.02 4.98
C ILE A 392 -11.83 -5.80 3.47
N ILE A 393 -10.79 -5.24 2.85
CA ILE A 393 -10.79 -5.02 1.39
C ILE A 393 -10.89 -6.35 0.63
N LYS A 394 -10.26 -7.43 1.12
CA LYS A 394 -10.39 -8.77 0.52
C LYS A 394 -11.81 -9.32 0.62
N ILE A 395 -12.46 -9.13 1.77
CA ILE A 395 -13.87 -9.51 1.95
C ILE A 395 -14.76 -8.73 0.97
N ALA A 396 -14.54 -7.42 0.85
CA ALA A 396 -15.26 -6.58 -0.11
C ALA A 396 -15.09 -7.09 -1.54
N MET A 397 -13.84 -7.36 -1.97
CA MET A 397 -13.54 -7.91 -3.30
C MET A 397 -14.30 -9.20 -3.58
N VAL A 398 -14.30 -10.15 -2.63
CA VAL A 398 -15.02 -11.42 -2.77
C VAL A 398 -16.52 -11.20 -2.90
N ARG A 399 -17.10 -10.31 -2.09
CA ARG A 399 -18.54 -10.04 -2.11
C ARG A 399 -19.00 -9.31 -3.37
N VAL A 400 -18.28 -8.26 -3.77
CA VAL A 400 -18.52 -7.53 -5.03
C VAL A 400 -18.47 -8.51 -6.20
N TRP A 401 -17.40 -9.31 -6.29
CA TRP A 401 -17.24 -10.28 -7.37
C TRP A 401 -18.35 -11.34 -7.39
N GLN A 402 -18.75 -11.87 -6.23
CA GLN A 402 -19.86 -12.81 -6.14
C GLN A 402 -21.18 -12.18 -6.58
N ARG A 403 -21.47 -10.96 -6.13
CA ARG A 403 -22.75 -10.27 -6.40
C ARG A 403 -22.89 -9.88 -7.86
N LEU A 404 -21.85 -9.31 -8.47
CA LEU A 404 -21.82 -9.03 -9.92
C LEU A 404 -22.16 -10.28 -10.74
N ARG A 405 -21.62 -11.44 -10.35
CA ARG A 405 -21.86 -12.70 -11.06
C ARG A 405 -23.24 -13.30 -10.78
N SER A 406 -23.72 -13.26 -9.54
CA SER A 406 -25.05 -13.78 -9.20
C SER A 406 -26.17 -12.97 -9.83
N GLU A 407 -25.91 -11.68 -10.09
CA GLU A 407 -26.83 -10.78 -10.78
C GLU A 407 -26.61 -10.75 -12.30
N GLU A 408 -25.82 -11.69 -12.83
CA GLU A 408 -25.54 -11.91 -14.26
C GLU A 408 -25.02 -10.66 -14.99
N MET A 409 -24.28 -9.81 -14.30
CA MET A 409 -23.76 -8.56 -14.86
C MET A 409 -22.56 -8.79 -15.77
N GLU A 410 -22.45 -7.96 -16.80
CA GLU A 410 -21.26 -7.89 -17.65
C GLU A 410 -20.09 -7.16 -16.96
N SER A 411 -20.41 -6.28 -16.01
CA SER A 411 -19.44 -5.55 -15.18
C SER A 411 -18.39 -6.46 -14.51
N ARG A 412 -17.15 -5.98 -14.44
CA ARG A 412 -16.01 -6.73 -13.89
C ARG A 412 -15.19 -5.88 -12.93
N LEU A 413 -14.83 -6.44 -11.79
CA LEU A 413 -13.75 -5.90 -10.96
C LEU A 413 -12.43 -6.11 -11.73
N ILE A 414 -11.65 -5.05 -11.95
CA ILE A 414 -10.45 -5.10 -12.81
C ILE A 414 -9.15 -4.70 -12.10
N LEU A 415 -9.22 -3.89 -11.04
CA LEU A 415 -8.04 -3.46 -10.30
C LEU A 415 -8.34 -3.24 -8.81
N GLN A 416 -7.35 -3.53 -7.99
CA GLN A 416 -7.30 -3.13 -6.58
C GLN A 416 -6.00 -2.35 -6.33
N VAL A 417 -6.11 -1.16 -5.75
CA VAL A 417 -4.97 -0.31 -5.39
C VAL A 417 -5.12 0.19 -3.97
N HIS A 418 -4.33 -0.31 -3.03
CA HIS A 418 -4.43 0.08 -1.61
C HIS A 418 -5.82 -0.22 -1.01
N ASP A 419 -6.64 0.79 -0.76
CA ASP A 419 -8.00 0.76 -0.26
C ASP A 419 -9.06 0.97 -1.36
N GLU A 420 -8.61 1.10 -2.61
CA GLU A 420 -9.39 1.40 -3.81
C GLU A 420 -9.72 0.14 -4.61
N LEU A 421 -10.96 0.04 -5.10
CA LEU A 421 -11.45 -0.98 -6.04
C LEU A 421 -12.00 -0.31 -7.31
N ILE A 422 -11.68 -0.89 -8.46
CA ILE A 422 -12.11 -0.38 -9.77
C ILE A 422 -12.92 -1.44 -10.51
N ILE A 423 -14.14 -1.08 -10.89
CA ILE A 423 -14.98 -1.85 -11.79
C ILE A 423 -14.96 -1.22 -13.19
N GLU A 424 -14.85 -2.04 -14.23
CA GLU A 424 -15.22 -1.66 -15.59
C GLU A 424 -16.65 -2.19 -15.86
N ALA A 425 -17.57 -1.30 -16.19
CA ALA A 425 -18.99 -1.61 -16.35
C ALA A 425 -19.53 -1.05 -17.68
N PRO A 426 -20.39 -1.75 -18.43
CA PRO A 426 -21.16 -1.14 -19.50
C PRO A 426 -21.90 0.11 -18.99
N GLU A 427 -22.04 1.13 -19.83
CA GLU A 427 -22.75 2.37 -19.44
C GLU A 427 -24.16 2.10 -18.88
N ALA A 428 -24.85 1.08 -19.42
CA ALA A 428 -26.18 0.67 -18.96
C ALA A 428 -26.20 0.00 -17.57
N GLU A 429 -25.07 -0.54 -17.11
CA GLU A 429 -24.94 -1.19 -15.80
C GLU A 429 -24.31 -0.28 -14.74
N ALA A 430 -23.84 0.91 -15.13
CA ALA A 430 -22.98 1.75 -14.30
C ALA A 430 -23.58 2.11 -12.93
N GLU A 431 -24.85 2.53 -12.90
CA GLU A 431 -25.55 2.88 -11.65
C GLU A 431 -25.65 1.68 -10.71
N LYS A 432 -26.02 0.52 -11.27
CA LYS A 432 -26.18 -0.73 -10.52
C LYS A 432 -24.83 -1.25 -10.00
N ALA A 433 -23.79 -1.21 -10.84
CA ALA A 433 -22.45 -1.62 -10.46
C ALA A 433 -21.88 -0.70 -9.36
N THR A 434 -22.17 0.61 -9.43
CA THR A 434 -21.82 1.57 -8.37
C THR A 434 -22.49 1.22 -7.05
N ALA A 435 -23.80 0.95 -7.07
CA ALA A 435 -24.54 0.55 -5.87
C ALA A 435 -23.96 -0.75 -5.25
N ILE A 436 -23.71 -1.78 -6.06
CA ILE A 436 -23.09 -3.03 -5.60
C ILE A 436 -21.72 -2.78 -4.99
N LEU A 437 -20.87 -1.99 -5.64
CA LEU A 437 -19.53 -1.69 -5.16
C LEU A 437 -19.58 -1.00 -3.80
N THR A 438 -20.36 0.07 -3.67
CA THR A 438 -20.51 0.81 -2.41
C THR A 438 -21.12 -0.06 -1.32
N GLU A 439 -22.25 -0.73 -1.58
CA GLU A 439 -22.94 -1.54 -0.57
C GLU A 439 -22.07 -2.67 -0.02
N GLU A 440 -21.40 -3.42 -0.90
CA GLU A 440 -20.56 -4.56 -0.48
C GLU A 440 -19.28 -4.10 0.21
N MET A 441 -18.70 -2.96 -0.19
CA MET A 441 -17.58 -2.36 0.52
C MET A 441 -18.00 -1.89 1.92
N GLU A 442 -19.08 -1.11 2.05
CA GLU A 442 -19.53 -0.64 3.37
C GLU A 442 -19.96 -1.80 4.29
N ALA A 443 -20.52 -2.88 3.73
CA ALA A 443 -20.97 -4.05 4.48
C ALA A 443 -19.85 -5.06 4.80
N ALA A 444 -18.63 -4.89 4.28
CA ALA A 444 -17.55 -5.88 4.38
C ALA A 444 -17.14 -6.19 5.83
N ALA A 445 -17.35 -5.26 6.76
CA ALA A 445 -17.09 -5.44 8.18
C ALA A 445 -18.16 -4.80 9.06
N GLN A 446 -18.39 -5.40 10.22
CA GLN A 446 -19.22 -4.81 11.28
C GLN A 446 -18.30 -4.09 12.27
N LEU A 447 -18.10 -2.79 12.08
CA LEU A 447 -17.33 -1.94 12.99
C LEU A 447 -18.27 -1.05 13.80
N ALA A 448 -17.75 -0.50 14.90
CA ALA A 448 -18.44 0.52 15.70
C ALA A 448 -18.49 1.87 14.95
N VAL A 449 -17.66 2.00 13.90
CA VAL A 449 -17.59 3.15 13.01
C VAL A 449 -18.22 2.77 11.68
N LYS A 450 -19.03 3.65 11.08
CA LYS A 450 -19.52 3.46 9.72
C LYS A 450 -18.33 3.29 8.77
N LEU A 451 -18.27 2.19 8.01
CA LEU A 451 -17.38 2.12 6.86
C LEU A 451 -18.01 2.91 5.73
N GLU A 452 -17.23 3.80 5.13
CA GLU A 452 -17.69 4.71 4.09
C GLU A 452 -16.84 4.48 2.85
N ALA A 453 -17.50 4.18 1.74
CA ALA A 453 -16.90 3.99 0.43
C ALA A 453 -17.44 5.05 -0.52
N GLU A 454 -16.58 5.97 -0.94
CA GLU A 454 -16.93 7.03 -1.89
C GLU A 454 -16.70 6.49 -3.30
N ALA A 455 -17.78 6.42 -4.10
CA ALA A 455 -17.73 5.91 -5.46
C ALA A 455 -17.97 7.01 -6.50
N HIS A 456 -17.15 7.00 -7.54
CA HIS A 456 -17.17 7.95 -8.64
C HIS A 456 -17.00 7.21 -9.97
N SER A 457 -17.53 7.77 -11.05
CA SER A 457 -17.42 7.15 -12.38
C SER A 457 -16.87 8.09 -13.42
N GLY A 458 -16.15 7.53 -14.40
CA GLY A 458 -15.51 8.29 -15.46
C GLY A 458 -15.06 7.38 -16.60
N ARG A 459 -14.66 7.97 -17.74
CA ARG A 459 -14.13 7.20 -18.88
C ARG A 459 -12.68 6.83 -18.69
N THR A 460 -11.97 7.60 -17.88
CA THR A 460 -10.57 7.35 -17.52
C THR A 460 -10.43 7.20 -16.02
N TRP A 461 -9.36 6.56 -15.57
CA TRP A 461 -9.09 6.39 -14.14
C TRP A 461 -8.89 7.75 -13.46
N LEU A 462 -8.35 8.74 -14.18
CA LEU A 462 -8.25 10.10 -13.68
C LEU A 462 -9.61 10.75 -13.42
N GLU A 463 -10.58 10.58 -14.33
CA GLU A 463 -11.94 11.11 -14.16
C GLU A 463 -12.70 10.37 -13.07
N ALA A 464 -12.57 9.05 -13.01
CA ALA A 464 -13.24 8.23 -12.01
C ALA A 464 -12.69 8.50 -10.61
N LYS A 465 -11.46 8.99 -10.43
CA LYS A 465 -10.90 9.20 -9.09
C LYS A 465 -11.47 10.43 -8.34
N GLY A 466 -12.17 11.32 -9.04
CA GLY A 466 -12.65 12.60 -8.51
C GLY A 466 -11.65 13.75 -8.64
#